data_AF-K5BJM3-F1
#
_entry.id   AF-K5BJM3-F1
#
_cell.length_a   1.000
_cell.length_b   1.000
_cell.length_c   1.000
_cell.angle_alpha   90.00
_cell.angle_beta   90.00
_cell.angle_gamma   90.00
#
_symmetry.space_group_name_H-M   'P 1'
#
loop_
_entity.id
_entity.type
_entity.pdbx_description
1 polymer ?
#
loop_
_entity_poly.entity_id
_entity_poly.type
_entity_poly.pdbx_seq_one_letter_code
_entity_poly.pdbx_strand_id
1 'polypeptide(L)' 'MIAVPVGPPSACRDLAAEADVVVCAVSPPGFEAVGQVFDDFHQVSDDEVRDLLVTPTVE' A
#
# COMPACT_ATOMS: atom_id res chain seq x y z
N MET A 1 10.06 -3.18 8.76
CA MET A 1 8.61 -3.47 8.78
C MET A 1 7.98 -2.92 7.53
N ILE A 2 7.11 -3.69 6.89
CA ILE A 2 6.31 -3.27 5.74
C ILE A 2 4.84 -3.31 6.15
N ALA A 3 4.10 -2.25 5.84
CA ALA A 3 2.66 -2.19 6.04
C ALA A 3 1.99 -1.73 4.75
N VAL A 4 1.06 -2.53 4.23
CA VAL A 4 0.30 -2.23 3.01
C VAL A 4 -1.20 -2.49 3.22
N PRO A 5 -2.08 -1.69 2.61
CA PRO A 5 -3.52 -1.90 2.73
C PRO A 5 -3.97 -3.17 2.01
N VAL A 6 -3.37 -3.48 0.87
CA VAL A 6 -3.76 -4.61 0.04
C VAL A 6 -2.59 -5.21 -0.73
N GLY A 7 -2.63 -6.52 -0.95
CA GLY A 7 -1.70 -7.19 -1.85
C GLY A 7 -2.07 -8.65 -2.10
N PRO A 8 -1.57 -9.26 -3.19
CA PRO A 8 -1.77 -10.67 -3.44
C PRO A 8 -0.97 -11.51 -2.42
N PRO A 9 -1.42 -12.74 -2.10
CA PRO A 9 -0.73 -13.60 -1.14
C PRO A 9 0.72 -13.93 -1.53
N SER A 10 1.03 -13.99 -2.83
CA SER A 10 2.40 -14.23 -3.31
C SER A 10 3.35 -13.08 -2.94
N ALA A 11 2.99 -11.84 -3.27
CA ALA A 11 3.83 -10.68 -2.97
C ALA A 11 4.03 -10.52 -1.45
N CYS A 12 3.01 -10.78 -0.63
CA CYS A 12 3.17 -10.72 0.82
C CYS A 12 4.17 -11.77 1.34
N ARG A 13 4.22 -12.97 0.73
CA ARG A 13 5.21 -14.00 1.06
C ARG A 13 6.61 -13.60 0.61
N ASP A 14 6.76 -13.04 -0.58
CA ASP A 14 8.05 -12.59 -1.09
C ASP A 14 8.62 -11.47 -0.21
N LEU A 15 7.78 -10.51 0.20
CA LEU A 15 8.17 -9.44 1.13
C LEU A 15 8.52 -9.95 2.52
N ALA A 16 7.86 -11.01 3.00
CA ALA A 16 8.16 -11.63 4.29
C ALA A 16 9.51 -12.35 4.31
N ALA A 17 10.12 -12.61 3.14
CA ALA A 17 11.49 -13.10 3.05
C ALA A 17 12.53 -11.99 3.27
N GLU A 18 12.16 -10.72 3.03
CA GLU A 18 13.07 -9.57 3.01
C GLU A 18 12.90 -8.63 4.22
N ALA A 19 11.78 -8.71 4.93
CA ALA A 19 11.46 -7.84 6.06
C ALA A 19 11.03 -8.63 7.30
N ASP A 20 11.47 -8.20 8.48
CA ASP A 20 11.15 -8.86 9.76
C ASP A 20 9.65 -8.93 10.06
N VAL A 21 8.90 -7.91 9.63
CA VAL A 21 7.45 -7.77 9.87
C VAL A 21 6.78 -7.27 8.62
N VAL A 22 5.78 -8.02 8.14
CA VAL A 22 4.91 -7.64 7.03
C VAL A 22 3.46 -7.66 7.50
N VAL A 23 2.77 -6.54 7.35
CA VAL A 23 1.35 -6.39 7.65
C VAL A 23 0.62 -6.04 6.37
N CYS A 24 -0.25 -6.94 5.91
CA CYS A 24 -1.16 -6.71 4.80
C CYS A 24 -2.59 -6.70 5.36
N ALA A 25 -3.28 -5.55 5.29
CA ALA A 25 -4.59 -5.43 5.92
C ALA A 25 -5.65 -6.32 5.23
N VAL A 26 -5.63 -6.40 3.90
CA VAL A 26 -6.55 -7.25 3.13
C VAL A 26 -5.81 -7.97 2.00
N SER A 27 -6.05 -9.28 1.87
CA SER A 27 -5.62 -10.06 0.70
C SER A 27 -6.84 -10.73 0.09
N PRO A 28 -7.54 -10.07 -0.85
CA PRO A 28 -8.84 -10.55 -1.34
C PRO A 28 -8.69 -11.81 -2.19
N PRO A 29 -9.61 -12.78 -2.07
CA PRO A 29 -9.69 -13.88 -3.02
C PRO A 29 -10.04 -13.31 -4.40
N GLY A 30 -9.25 -13.64 -5.42
CA GLY A 30 -9.42 -13.05 -6.76
C GLY A 30 -8.79 -11.67 -6.91
N PHE A 31 -7.65 -11.41 -6.27
CA PHE A 31 -6.90 -10.16 -6.47
C PHE A 31 -6.55 -9.95 -7.96
N GLU A 32 -7.23 -9.01 -8.62
CA GLU A 32 -6.91 -8.59 -10.00
C GLU A 32 -6.06 -7.30 -10.08
N ALA A 33 -6.38 -6.28 -9.29
CA ALA A 33 -5.69 -4.99 -9.30
C ALA A 33 -5.71 -4.27 -7.94
N VAL A 34 -4.73 -3.42 -7.65
CA VAL A 34 -4.68 -2.65 -6.38
C VAL A 34 -5.93 -1.78 -6.20
N GLY A 35 -6.40 -1.11 -7.26
CA GLY A 35 -7.55 -0.21 -7.20
C GLY A 35 -8.90 -0.86 -6.88
N GLN A 36 -9.01 -2.19 -6.99
CA GLN A 36 -10.30 -2.89 -6.78
C GLN A 36 -10.86 -2.75 -5.36
N VAL A 37 -10.01 -2.43 -4.37
CA VAL A 37 -10.39 -2.34 -2.95
C VAL A 37 -10.56 -0.90 -2.46
N PHE A 38 -10.36 0.08 -3.33
CA PHE A 38 -10.50 1.49 -2.99
C PHE A 38 -11.77 2.06 -3.62
N ASP A 39 -12.63 2.68 -2.80
CA ASP A 39 -13.80 3.40 -3.30
C ASP A 39 -13.40 4.62 -4.15
N ASP A 40 -12.27 5.25 -3.79
CA ASP A 40 -11.62 6.31 -4.56
C ASP A 40 -10.18 5.90 -4.88
N PHE A 41 -9.91 5.69 -6.16
CA PHE A 41 -8.60 5.34 -6.70
C PHE A 41 -8.14 6.37 -7.73
N HIS A 42 -8.40 7.65 -7.49
CA HIS A 42 -7.90 8.71 -8.34
C HIS A 42 -6.37 8.75 -8.36
N GLN A 43 -5.83 9.31 -9.43
CA GLN A 43 -4.38 9.50 -9.58
C GLN A 43 -3.90 10.63 -8.68
N VAL A 44 -2.92 10.34 -7.84
CA VAL A 44 -2.16 11.34 -7.07
C VAL A 44 -1.17 12.03 -8.01
N SER A 45 -1.20 13.37 -8.04
CA SER A 45 -0.32 14.17 -8.91
C SER A 45 1.05 14.45 -8.29
N ASP A 46 2.06 14.75 -9.11
CA ASP A 46 3.38 15.16 -8.61
C ASP A 46 3.32 16.40 -7.72
N ASP A 47 2.43 17.36 -8.02
CA ASP A 47 2.26 18.56 -7.21
C ASP A 47 1.68 18.23 -5.84
N GLU A 48 0.67 17.36 -5.78
CA GLU A 48 0.10 16.86 -4.53
C GLU A 48 1.15 16.12 -3.68
N VAL A 49 1.98 15.27 -4.30
CA VAL A 49 3.09 14.60 -3.61
C VAL A 49 4.06 15.62 -3.01
N ARG A 50 4.43 16.67 -3.77
CA ARG A 50 5.36 17.71 -3.29
C ARG A 50 4.78 18.48 -2.11
N ASP A 51 3.49 18.82 -2.16
CA ASP A 51 2.81 19.52 -1.07
C ASP A 51 2.75 18.66 0.20
N LEU A 52 2.49 17.35 0.07
CA LEU A 52 2.49 16.41 1.20
C LEU A 52 3.88 16.21 1.79
N LEU A 53 4.95 16.16 0.98
CA LEU A 53 6.32 15.97 1.47
C LEU A 53 6.85 17.12 2.33
N VAL A 54 6.34 18.34 2.15
CA VAL A 54 6.69 19.49 3.00
C VAL A 54 5.78 19.64 4.22
N THR A 55 4.71 18.85 4.30
CA THR A 55 3.80 18.85 5.43
C THR A 55 4.40 18.03 6.57
N PRO A 56 4.53 18.59 7.79
CA PRO A 56 5.01 17.83 8.94
C PRO A 56 4.11 16.62 9.22
N THR A 57 4.70 15.44 9.38
CA THR A 57 3.97 14.28 9.91
C THR A 57 3.63 14.54 11.37
N VAL A 58 2.40 14.25 11.78
CA VAL A 58 2.03 14.25 13.19
C VAL A 58 2.84 13.17 13.93
N GLU A 59 3.38 13.52 15.09
CA GLU A 59 4.00 12.58 16.04
C GLU A 59 2.95 11.73 16.75
#